data_AF-A0AAW1MVA0-F1
#
_entry.id   AF-A0AAW1MVA0-F1
#
_cell.length_a   1.000
_cell.length_b   1.000
_cell.length_c   1.000
_cell.angle_alpha   90.00
_cell.angle_beta   90.00
_cell.angle_gamma   90.00
#
_symmetry.space_group_name_H-M   'P 1'
#
loop_
_entity.id
_entity.type
_entity.pdbx_description
1 polymer ?
#
loop_
_entity_poly.entity_id
_entity_poly.type
_entity_poly.pdbx_seq_one_letter_code
_entity_poly.pdbx_strand_id
1 'polypeptide(L)'
;MGCEVSAVQETPSLSSLKSCKAIGADVTCGEMAMCTNLLQGQALQRALLRRHKSEDLFGVQICGAYPDTVARTAEIIDLECSVDFIDINMGCPIDLVVNKGAGSALLTKPLRMKIVISAACTSSEKPIIVKPWLFIEIKEQRHWDISSGERLDILKDYVRFGLEHWGSDAKGWSQKFFHSTFQHLLYL
;
A
#
# COMPACT_ATOMS: atom_id res chain seq x y z
N MET A 1 -5.62 -25.30 1.47
CA MET A 1 -6.63 -24.23 1.64
C MET A 1 -5.97 -22.96 1.19
N GLY A 2 -6.35 -22.47 0.00
CA GLY A 2 -5.80 -21.26 -0.58
C GLY A 2 -6.32 -20.05 0.20
N CYS A 3 -5.42 -19.14 0.54
CA CYS A 3 -5.73 -17.82 1.06
C CYS A 3 -6.31 -17.00 -0.12
N GLU A 4 -7.28 -16.10 0.12
CA GLU A 4 -7.73 -15.11 -0.87
C GLU A 4 -7.68 -13.70 -0.24
N VAL A 5 -6.65 -12.91 -0.55
CA VAL A 5 -6.61 -11.48 -0.18
C VAL A 5 -7.36 -10.65 -1.22
N SER A 6 -8.55 -10.20 -0.83
CA SER A 6 -9.35 -9.24 -1.59
C SER A 6 -9.05 -7.79 -1.15
N ALA A 7 -7.95 -7.21 -1.63
CA ALA A 7 -7.74 -5.75 -1.67
C ALA A 7 -8.64 -5.03 -2.71
N VAL A 8 -9.89 -4.73 -2.34
CA VAL A 8 -10.84 -3.99 -3.20
C VAL A 8 -10.43 -2.52 -3.34
N GLN A 9 -10.09 -2.09 -4.57
CA GLN A 9 -9.50 -0.78 -4.87
C GLN A 9 -10.50 0.29 -5.33
N GLU A 10 -11.78 -0.05 -5.50
CA GLU A 10 -12.81 0.96 -5.83
C GLU A 10 -13.51 1.44 -4.55
N THR A 11 -13.02 2.56 -4.01
CA THR A 11 -13.62 3.34 -2.91
C THR A 11 -14.24 2.49 -1.80
N PRO A 12 -13.45 1.71 -1.06
CA PRO A 12 -14.01 0.95 0.04
C PRO A 12 -14.39 1.87 1.20
N SER A 13 -15.60 2.41 1.12
CA SER A 13 -16.30 2.91 2.31
C SER A 13 -16.34 1.81 3.38
N LEU A 14 -16.50 2.19 4.65
CA LEU A 14 -16.67 1.22 5.74
C LEU A 14 -17.79 0.21 5.45
N SER A 15 -18.81 0.59 4.67
CA SER A 15 -19.86 -0.32 4.19
C SER A 15 -19.35 -1.35 3.17
N SER A 16 -18.48 -0.94 2.24
CA SER A 16 -17.94 -1.83 1.21
C SER A 16 -17.04 -2.91 1.83
N LEU A 17 -16.19 -2.54 2.80
CA LEU A 17 -15.30 -3.51 3.47
C LEU A 17 -16.07 -4.57 4.28
N LYS A 18 -17.20 -4.19 4.89
CA LYS A 18 -18.10 -5.16 5.54
C LYS A 18 -18.64 -6.18 4.55
N SER A 19 -19.05 -5.72 3.36
CA SER A 19 -19.50 -6.62 2.30
C SER A 19 -18.37 -7.56 1.87
N CYS A 20 -17.14 -7.05 1.72
CA CYS A 20 -15.96 -7.88 1.42
C CYS A 20 -15.72 -8.95 2.50
N LYS A 21 -15.82 -8.61 3.79
CA LYS A 21 -15.74 -9.60 4.88
C LYS A 21 -16.89 -10.61 4.82
N ALA A 22 -18.11 -10.19 4.50
CA ALA A 22 -19.26 -11.08 4.40
C ALA A 22 -19.14 -12.11 3.27
N ILE A 23 -18.37 -11.81 2.22
CA ILE A 23 -18.08 -12.74 1.11
C ILE A 23 -16.75 -13.51 1.27
N GLY A 24 -16.06 -13.37 2.41
CA GLY A 24 -14.92 -14.21 2.77
C GLY A 24 -13.53 -13.57 2.67
N ALA A 25 -13.41 -12.25 2.51
CA ALA A 25 -12.10 -11.61 2.48
C ALA A 25 -11.31 -11.84 3.78
N ASP A 26 -10.07 -12.32 3.67
CA ASP A 26 -9.20 -12.54 4.83
C ASP A 26 -8.59 -11.23 5.35
N VAL A 27 -8.21 -10.34 4.44
CA VAL A 27 -7.53 -9.08 4.71
C VAL A 27 -8.27 -7.92 4.06
N THR A 28 -8.36 -6.81 4.78
CA THR A 28 -8.98 -5.57 4.30
C THR A 28 -7.99 -4.41 4.42
N CYS A 29 -8.11 -3.43 3.52
CA CYS A 29 -7.31 -2.21 3.57
C CYS A 29 -8.21 -1.01 3.28
N GLY A 30 -8.07 0.05 4.09
CA GLY A 30 -8.84 1.28 3.92
C GLY A 30 -8.47 2.07 2.66
N GLU A 31 -9.29 3.08 2.35
CA GLU A 31 -9.01 4.04 1.28
C GLU A 31 -7.73 4.83 1.53
N MET A 32 -7.17 5.38 0.45
CA MET A 32 -5.93 6.16 0.49
C MET A 32 -6.13 7.46 1.28
N ALA A 33 -5.42 7.59 2.39
CA ALA A 33 -5.30 8.82 3.15
C ALA A 33 -4.04 9.61 2.77
N MET A 34 -4.18 10.92 2.56
CA MET A 34 -3.02 11.79 2.28
C MET A 34 -2.32 12.15 3.59
N CYS A 35 -1.04 11.82 3.72
CA CYS A 35 -0.25 12.08 4.95
C CYS A 35 -0.37 13.53 5.40
N THR A 36 -0.21 14.49 4.48
CA THR A 36 -0.29 15.93 4.81
C THR A 36 -1.63 16.31 5.43
N ASN A 37 -2.72 15.75 4.93
CA ASN A 37 -4.07 16.10 5.38
C ASN A 37 -4.40 15.42 6.71
N LEU A 38 -3.89 14.20 6.94
CA LEU A 38 -3.93 13.53 8.24
C LEU A 38 -3.22 14.35 9.31
N LEU A 39 -2.00 14.82 9.03
CA LEU A 39 -1.21 15.63 9.97
C LEU A 39 -1.85 16.98 10.26
N GLN A 40 -2.58 17.55 9.29
CA GLN A 40 -3.40 18.75 9.49
C GLN A 40 -4.69 18.48 10.29
N GLY A 41 -4.95 17.23 10.68
CA GLY A 41 -6.09 16.85 11.49
C GLY A 41 -7.42 16.84 10.73
N GLN A 42 -7.42 16.76 9.40
CA GLN A 42 -8.66 16.78 8.61
C GLN A 42 -9.54 15.58 8.98
N ALA A 43 -10.78 15.85 9.40
CA ALA A 43 -11.70 14.85 9.92
C ALA A 43 -12.00 13.72 8.90
N LEU A 44 -12.16 14.08 7.61
CA LEU A 44 -12.42 13.11 6.55
C LEU A 44 -11.27 12.09 6.41
N GLN A 45 -10.03 12.53 6.56
CA GLN A 45 -8.86 11.66 6.45
C GLN A 45 -8.74 10.75 7.66
N ARG A 46 -9.03 11.27 8.87
CA ARG A 46 -9.07 10.47 10.09
C ARG A 46 -10.14 9.38 10.04
N ALA A 47 -11.25 9.62 9.34
CA ALA A 47 -12.30 8.62 9.17
C ALA A 47 -11.83 7.40 8.36
N LEU A 48 -10.89 7.58 7.41
CA LEU A 48 -10.33 6.50 6.59
C LEU A 48 -9.47 5.51 7.39
N LEU A 49 -9.01 5.91 8.59
CA LEU A 49 -8.16 5.08 9.45
C LEU A 49 -8.96 4.16 10.39
N ARG A 50 -10.30 4.17 10.29
CA ARG A 50 -11.17 3.46 11.23
C ARG A 50 -11.45 2.03 10.78
N ARG A 51 -11.04 1.09 11.62
CA ARG A 51 -11.41 -0.32 11.53
C ARG A 51 -12.89 -0.54 11.86
N HIS A 52 -13.56 -1.40 11.11
CA HIS A 52 -14.83 -1.99 11.51
C HIS A 52 -14.61 -3.27 12.34
N LYS A 53 -15.49 -3.52 13.31
CA LYS A 53 -15.44 -4.72 14.17
C LYS A 53 -15.46 -6.08 13.46
N SER A 54 -15.81 -6.12 12.18
CA SER A 54 -15.83 -7.36 11.38
C SER A 54 -14.50 -7.63 10.68
N GLU A 55 -13.53 -6.73 10.77
CA GLU A 55 -12.26 -6.86 10.09
C GLU A 55 -11.23 -7.44 11.04
N ASP A 56 -10.87 -8.71 10.81
CA ASP A 56 -9.92 -9.45 11.64
C ASP A 56 -8.48 -9.02 11.35
N LEU A 57 -8.17 -8.76 10.07
CA LEU A 57 -6.89 -8.23 9.59
C LEU A 57 -7.16 -7.00 8.71
N PHE A 58 -6.83 -5.82 9.23
CA PHE A 58 -7.11 -4.52 8.62
C PHE A 58 -5.88 -3.63 8.63
N GLY A 59 -5.52 -3.13 7.44
CA GLY A 59 -4.52 -2.08 7.29
C GLY A 59 -5.08 -0.78 6.73
N VAL A 60 -4.23 0.24 6.76
CA VAL A 60 -4.57 1.56 6.22
C VAL A 60 -3.58 1.95 5.14
N GLN A 61 -4.08 2.61 4.10
CA GLN A 61 -3.25 3.10 3.03
C GLN A 61 -2.96 4.59 3.20
N ILE A 62 -1.68 4.97 3.18
CA ILE A 62 -1.22 6.35 3.24
C ILE A 62 -0.47 6.76 1.97
N CYS A 63 -0.54 8.03 1.61
CA CYS A 63 0.21 8.58 0.48
C CYS A 63 0.94 9.87 0.87
N GLY A 64 2.26 9.89 0.69
CA GLY A 64 3.11 11.01 1.01
C GLY A 64 4.43 10.99 0.23
N ALA A 65 4.99 12.17 -0.03
CA ALA A 65 6.23 12.33 -0.81
C ALA A 65 7.48 12.56 0.06
N TYR A 66 7.30 12.98 1.31
CA TYR A 66 8.36 13.48 2.17
C TYR A 66 8.58 12.52 3.36
N PRO A 67 9.83 12.11 3.62
CA PRO A 67 10.17 11.17 4.69
C PRO A 67 9.60 11.56 6.05
N ASP A 68 9.83 12.81 6.48
CA ASP A 68 9.38 13.30 7.80
C ASP A 68 7.86 13.29 7.93
N THR A 69 7.15 13.63 6.84
CA THR A 69 5.68 13.59 6.81
C THR A 69 5.17 12.15 6.93
N VAL A 70 5.80 11.21 6.24
CA VAL A 70 5.42 9.79 6.27
C VAL A 70 5.75 9.18 7.64
N ALA A 71 6.95 9.43 8.17
CA ALA A 71 7.36 9.03 9.52
C ALA A 71 6.35 9.49 10.57
N ARG A 72 6.03 10.79 10.58
CA ARG A 72 5.09 11.34 11.56
C ARG A 72 3.67 10.78 11.41
N THR A 73 3.26 10.50 10.18
CA THR A 73 1.95 9.88 9.92
C THR A 73 1.92 8.45 10.45
N ALA A 74 2.99 7.68 10.24
CA ALA A 74 3.12 6.33 10.77
C ALA A 74 3.10 6.31 12.30
N GLU A 75 3.82 7.21 12.97
CA GLU A 75 3.78 7.36 14.44
C GLU A 75 2.36 7.62 14.95
N ILE A 76 1.62 8.52 14.31
CA ILE A 76 0.24 8.83 14.71
C ILE A 76 -0.68 7.62 14.51
N ILE A 77 -0.50 6.87 13.42
CA ILE A 77 -1.25 5.64 13.19
C ILE A 77 -0.95 4.60 14.28
N ASP A 78 0.30 4.49 14.73
CA ASP A 78 0.70 3.59 15.82
C ASP A 78 0.13 3.99 17.17
N LEU A 79 0.08 5.28 17.47
CA LEU A 79 -0.43 5.79 18.74
C LEU A 79 -1.97 5.83 18.80
N GLU A 80 -2.64 6.18 17.71
CA GLU A 80 -4.06 6.54 17.72
C GLU A 80 -4.97 5.50 17.04
N CYS A 81 -4.42 4.58 16.24
CA CYS A 81 -5.22 3.69 15.39
C CYS A 81 -4.97 2.20 15.66
N SER A 82 -6.06 1.43 15.72
CA SER A 82 -6.02 -0.04 15.73
C SER A 82 -5.99 -0.55 14.28
N VAL A 83 -4.77 -0.74 13.76
CA VAL A 83 -4.48 -1.27 12.42
C VAL A 83 -3.37 -2.32 12.51
N ASP A 84 -3.32 -3.29 11.60
CA ASP A 84 -2.35 -4.39 11.64
C ASP A 84 -1.16 -4.16 10.70
N PHE A 85 -1.33 -3.29 9.70
CA PHE A 85 -0.26 -2.87 8.78
C PHE A 85 -0.54 -1.49 8.20
N ILE A 86 0.51 -0.87 7.66
CA ILE A 86 0.44 0.40 6.92
C ILE A 86 0.89 0.16 5.48
N ASP A 87 0.05 0.53 4.53
CA ASP A 87 0.33 0.48 3.10
C ASP A 87 0.75 1.85 2.56
N ILE A 88 1.91 1.95 1.94
CA ILE A 88 2.35 3.18 1.28
C ILE A 88 1.93 3.12 -0.18
N ASN A 89 1.00 4.00 -0.55
CA ASN A 89 0.60 4.19 -1.92
C ASN A 89 1.73 4.87 -2.70
N MET A 90 2.41 4.07 -3.53
CA MET A 90 3.39 4.50 -4.51
C MET A 90 2.85 4.36 -5.92
N GLY A 91 1.52 4.41 -6.05
CA GLY A 91 0.85 4.04 -7.27
C GLY A 91 -0.04 5.10 -7.90
N CYS A 92 -0.67 5.93 -7.08
CA CYS A 92 -1.72 6.83 -7.55
C CYS A 92 -1.24 7.72 -8.71
N PRO A 93 -1.90 7.67 -9.89
CA PRO A 93 -1.51 8.45 -11.06
C PRO A 93 -2.17 9.84 -11.09
N ILE A 94 -3.03 10.17 -10.11
CA ILE A 94 -3.75 11.43 -10.07
C ILE A 94 -2.75 12.60 -10.07
N ASP A 95 -2.92 13.53 -11.01
CA ASP A 95 -2.02 14.67 -11.19
C ASP A 95 -1.73 15.44 -9.90
N LEU A 96 -2.76 15.65 -9.06
CA LEU A 96 -2.60 16.34 -7.77
C LEU A 96 -1.63 15.62 -6.82
N VAL A 97 -1.58 14.29 -6.87
CA VAL A 97 -0.68 13.46 -6.06
C VAL A 97 0.72 13.41 -6.70
N VAL A 98 0.77 13.18 -8.01
CA VAL A 98 2.01 13.07 -8.81
C VAL A 98 2.79 14.40 -8.79
N ASN A 99 2.10 15.53 -8.96
CA ASN A 99 2.71 16.87 -8.94
C ASN A 99 3.30 17.22 -7.57
N LYS A 100 2.79 16.63 -6.48
CA LYS A 100 3.38 16.72 -5.14
C LYS A 100 4.55 15.76 -4.91
N GLY A 101 4.89 14.93 -5.91
CA GLY A 101 5.97 13.95 -5.85
C GLY A 101 5.62 12.68 -5.07
N ALA A 102 4.34 12.41 -4.81
CA ALA A 102 3.83 11.19 -4.17
C ALA A 102 3.23 10.24 -5.23
N GLY A 103 2.64 9.11 -4.79
CA GLY A 103 2.00 8.16 -5.69
C GLY A 103 3.00 7.61 -6.72
N SER A 104 2.59 7.50 -7.98
CA SER A 104 3.44 6.96 -9.05
C SER A 104 4.72 7.77 -9.32
N ALA A 105 4.79 9.03 -8.88
CA ALA A 105 6.00 9.85 -9.00
C ALA A 105 7.18 9.31 -8.18
N LEU A 106 6.91 8.55 -7.11
CA LEU A 106 7.95 7.91 -6.30
C LEU A 106 8.66 6.79 -7.05
N LEU A 107 7.94 6.07 -7.92
CA LEU A 107 8.50 4.97 -8.72
C LEU A 107 9.58 5.44 -9.69
N THR A 108 9.48 6.68 -10.16
CA THR A 108 10.51 7.26 -11.04
C THR A 108 11.68 7.90 -10.27
N LYS A 109 11.69 7.80 -8.93
CA LYS A 109 12.68 8.41 -8.05
C LYS A 109 13.18 7.40 -7.01
N PRO A 110 13.99 6.40 -7.40
CA PRO A 110 14.37 5.28 -6.52
C PRO A 110 14.98 5.71 -5.18
N LEU A 111 15.83 6.75 -5.18
CA LEU A 111 16.40 7.28 -3.94
C LEU A 111 15.33 7.87 -3.02
N ARG A 112 14.37 8.63 -3.56
CA ARG A 112 13.29 9.21 -2.76
C ARG A 112 12.35 8.13 -2.23
N MET A 113 12.01 7.15 -3.07
CA MET A 113 11.25 5.96 -2.68
C MET A 113 11.90 5.26 -1.49
N LYS A 114 13.21 4.95 -1.59
CA LYS A 114 13.97 4.29 -0.51
C LYS A 114 13.90 5.08 0.79
N ILE A 115 14.11 6.40 0.76
CA ILE A 115 14.11 7.22 1.98
C ILE A 115 12.70 7.30 2.58
N VAL A 116 11.65 7.40 1.76
CA VAL A 116 10.25 7.39 2.23
C VAL A 116 9.89 6.06 2.90
N ILE A 117 10.23 4.93 2.28
CA ILE A 117 9.98 3.59 2.87
C ILE A 117 10.77 3.44 4.17
N SER A 118 12.06 3.82 4.16
CA SER A 118 12.93 3.73 5.34
C SER A 118 12.39 4.54 6.50
N ALA A 119 11.86 5.74 6.25
CA ALA A 119 11.24 6.58 7.26
C ALA A 119 10.01 5.90 7.89
N ALA A 120 9.09 5.36 7.07
CA ALA A 120 7.95 4.60 7.59
C ALA A 120 8.39 3.38 8.39
N CYS A 121 9.35 2.61 7.87
CA CYS A 121 9.87 1.41 8.52
C CYS A 121 10.58 1.71 9.84
N THR A 122 11.17 2.90 10.00
CA THR A 122 11.86 3.27 11.25
C THR A 122 10.88 3.83 12.29
N SER A 123 9.81 4.47 11.83
CA SER A 123 8.83 5.14 12.70
C SER A 123 7.63 4.28 13.11
N SER A 124 7.45 3.12 12.48
CA SER A 124 6.32 2.21 12.71
C SER A 124 6.81 0.88 13.27
N GLU A 125 6.19 0.45 14.36
CA GLU A 125 6.31 -0.93 14.86
C GLU A 125 5.47 -1.88 13.99
N LYS A 126 4.42 -1.36 13.35
CA LYS A 126 3.60 -2.16 12.43
C LYS A 126 4.34 -2.46 11.12
N PRO A 127 4.05 -3.61 10.48
CA PRO A 127 4.51 -3.92 9.14
C PRO A 127 4.17 -2.81 8.15
N ILE A 128 5.16 -2.45 7.33
CA ILE A 128 5.01 -1.52 6.22
C ILE A 128 4.97 -2.34 4.94
N ILE A 129 3.95 -2.10 4.13
CA ILE A 129 3.86 -2.64 2.77
C ILE A 129 3.85 -1.48 1.77
N VAL A 130 4.10 -1.80 0.50
CA VAL A 130 4.09 -0.82 -0.59
C VAL A 130 3.16 -1.33 -1.67
N LYS A 131 2.21 -0.49 -2.06
CA LYS A 131 1.41 -0.67 -3.26
C LYS A 131 2.01 0.15 -4.42
N PRO A 132 2.75 -0.47 -5.35
CA PRO A 132 3.18 0.20 -6.58
C PRO A 132 2.00 0.40 -7.55
N TRP A 133 2.08 1.42 -8.42
CA TRP A 133 1.34 1.39 -9.70
C TRP A 133 2.16 0.54 -10.66
N LEU A 134 1.52 -0.38 -11.36
CA LEU A 134 2.16 -1.21 -12.39
C LEU A 134 1.83 -0.74 -13.81
N PHE A 135 1.56 0.55 -14.05
CA PHE A 135 1.22 1.03 -15.40
C PHE A 135 2.03 2.27 -15.81
N ILE A 136 3.14 1.99 -16.52
CA ILE A 136 3.86 2.94 -17.39
C ILE A 136 2.97 3.35 -18.57
N GLU A 137 2.06 2.47 -18.99
CA GLU A 137 1.12 2.62 -20.12
C GLU A 137 0.25 3.89 -20.04
N ILE A 138 -0.27 4.24 -18.86
CA ILE A 138 -1.11 5.44 -18.68
C ILE A 138 -0.27 6.71 -18.74
N LYS A 139 0.95 6.67 -18.18
CA LYS A 139 1.85 7.83 -18.14
C LYS A 139 2.40 8.18 -19.52
N GLU A 140 2.67 7.19 -20.36
CA GLU A 140 3.24 7.43 -21.68
C GLU A 140 2.19 7.68 -22.77
N GLN A 141 0.89 7.56 -22.47
CA GLN A 141 -0.21 7.63 -23.44
C GLN A 141 0.06 6.79 -24.70
N ARG A 142 0.71 5.64 -24.51
CA ARG A 142 1.04 4.70 -25.57
C ARG A 142 0.32 3.40 -25.30
N HIS A 143 -0.26 2.81 -26.35
CA HIS A 143 -0.58 1.38 -26.35
C HIS A 143 0.74 0.61 -26.40
N TRP A 144 1.28 0.32 -25.23
CA TRP A 144 2.25 -0.75 -25.05
C TRP A 144 1.42 -1.99 -24.77
N ASP A 145 1.33 -2.90 -25.75
CA ASP A 145 0.64 -4.18 -25.61
C ASP A 145 1.53 -5.13 -24.78
N ILE A 146 1.79 -4.74 -23.53
CA ILE A 146 2.54 -5.56 -22.57
C ILE A 146 1.55 -6.62 -22.12
N SER A 147 1.80 -7.82 -22.60
CA SER A 147 1.00 -8.99 -22.27
C SER A 147 0.98 -9.22 -20.76
N SER A 148 -0.06 -9.90 -20.27
CA SER A 148 -0.12 -10.34 -18.87
C SER A 148 1.14 -11.09 -18.43
N GLY A 149 1.84 -11.75 -19.37
CA GLY A 149 3.12 -12.43 -19.14
C GLY A 149 4.28 -11.47 -18.84
N GLU A 150 4.42 -10.39 -19.58
CA GLU A 150 5.49 -9.41 -19.35
C GLU A 150 5.26 -8.60 -18.06
N ARG A 151 4.00 -8.31 -17.70
CA ARG A 151 3.64 -7.72 -16.40
C ARG A 151 4.02 -8.65 -15.25
N LEU A 152 3.76 -9.95 -15.42
CA LEU A 152 4.14 -10.98 -14.47
C LEU A 152 5.67 -11.08 -14.32
N ASP A 153 6.43 -10.88 -15.39
CA ASP A 153 7.89 -10.92 -15.33
C ASP A 153 8.49 -9.72 -14.58
N ILE A 154 7.96 -8.51 -14.79
CA ILE A 154 8.34 -7.34 -13.98
C ILE A 154 8.05 -7.57 -12.50
N LEU A 155 6.91 -8.20 -12.19
CA LEU A 155 6.54 -8.54 -10.81
C LEU A 155 7.48 -9.61 -10.23
N LYS A 156 7.86 -10.63 -11.02
CA LYS A 156 8.85 -11.65 -10.61
C LYS A 156 10.20 -11.01 -10.27
N ASP A 157 10.64 -10.04 -11.06
CA ASP A 157 11.90 -9.35 -10.80
C ASP A 157 11.83 -8.54 -9.50
N TYR A 158 10.73 -7.82 -9.26
CA TYR A 158 10.50 -7.10 -7.99
C TYR A 158 10.50 -8.05 -6.78
N VAL A 159 9.84 -9.21 -6.89
CA VAL A 159 9.84 -10.26 -5.87
C VAL A 159 11.24 -10.82 -5.64
N ARG A 160 11.98 -11.10 -6.72
CA ARG A 160 13.36 -11.60 -6.65
C ARG A 160 14.26 -10.61 -5.90
N PHE A 161 14.19 -9.32 -6.24
CA PHE A 161 14.93 -8.28 -5.54
C PHE A 161 14.56 -8.20 -4.05
N GLY A 162 13.27 -8.34 -3.73
CA GLY A 162 12.84 -8.37 -2.34
C GLY A 162 13.39 -9.56 -1.56
N LEU A 163 13.33 -10.76 -2.15
CA LEU A 163 13.85 -11.99 -1.55
C LEU A 163 15.38 -11.96 -1.41
N GLU A 164 16.10 -11.39 -2.37
CA GLU A 164 17.55 -11.17 -2.30
C GLU A 164 17.93 -10.18 -1.18
N HIS A 165 17.11 -9.15 -0.96
CA HIS A 165 17.41 -8.10 0.01
C HIS A 165 17.03 -8.46 1.44
N TRP A 166 15.87 -9.10 1.65
CA TRP A 166 15.32 -9.40 2.98
C TRP A 166 15.41 -10.88 3.38
N GLY A 167 15.78 -11.78 2.47
CA GLY A 167 15.84 -13.23 2.71
C GLY A 167 14.47 -13.91 2.69
N SER A 168 14.47 -15.24 2.49
CA SER A 168 13.27 -16.09 2.45
C SER A 168 13.00 -16.87 3.74
N ASP A 169 13.80 -16.64 4.78
CA ASP A 169 13.74 -17.36 6.05
C ASP A 169 12.68 -16.79 7.02
N ALA A 170 12.37 -17.50 8.10
CA ALA A 170 11.36 -17.07 9.09
C ALA A 170 11.66 -15.66 9.66
N LYS A 171 12.91 -15.20 9.59
CA LYS A 171 13.34 -13.87 9.99
C LYS A 171 12.93 -12.82 8.96
N GLY A 172 13.15 -13.06 7.67
CA GLY A 172 12.57 -12.29 6.56
C GLY A 172 11.04 -12.33 6.55
N TRP A 173 10.43 -13.40 7.08
CA TRP A 173 8.99 -13.48 7.27
C TRP A 173 8.49 -12.59 8.43
N SER A 174 9.26 -12.52 9.51
CA SER A 174 8.97 -11.70 10.69
C SER A 174 9.34 -10.22 10.52
N GLN A 175 10.30 -9.90 9.65
CA GLN A 175 10.69 -8.53 9.36
C GLN A 175 9.84 -7.97 8.21
N LYS A 176 8.67 -7.44 8.61
CA LYS A 176 7.80 -6.55 7.81
C LYS A 176 7.32 -7.18 6.50
N PHE A 177 6.46 -8.18 6.64
CA PHE A 177 6.08 -9.12 5.59
C PHE A 177 5.44 -8.48 4.35
N PHE A 178 6.16 -8.67 3.26
CA PHE A 178 5.80 -8.53 1.86
C PHE A 178 4.75 -9.60 1.46
N HIS A 179 3.46 -9.31 1.63
CA HIS A 179 2.41 -10.24 1.16
C HIS A 179 1.17 -9.61 0.52
N SER A 180 1.06 -8.28 0.45
CA SER A 180 -0.23 -7.67 0.09
C SER A 180 -0.46 -7.40 -1.39
N THR A 181 0.53 -7.56 -2.28
CA THR A 181 0.30 -7.32 -3.72
C THR A 181 -0.26 -8.54 -4.45
N PHE A 182 -0.39 -9.69 -3.78
CA PHE A 182 -0.37 -10.99 -4.46
C PHE A 182 -1.72 -11.66 -4.76
N GLN A 183 -2.86 -11.28 -4.16
CA GLN A 183 -4.10 -12.08 -4.37
C GLN A 183 -5.23 -11.39 -5.14
N HIS A 184 -5.03 -10.19 -5.68
CA HIS A 184 -6.01 -9.62 -6.61
C HIS A 184 -5.84 -10.08 -8.07
N LEU A 185 -4.85 -10.92 -8.38
CA LEU A 185 -4.53 -11.32 -9.76
C LEU A 185 -4.65 -12.83 -10.03
N LEU A 186 -5.10 -13.63 -9.06
CA LEU A 186 -5.24 -15.08 -9.23
C LEU A 186 -6.64 -15.54 -9.70
N TYR A 187 -7.58 -14.61 -9.91
CA TYR A 187 -8.92 -14.93 -10.42
C TYR A 187 -9.45 -13.91 -11.45
N LEU A 188 -8.63 -13.57 -12.44
CA LEU A 188 -9.09 -13.11 -13.76
C LEU A 188 -8.34 -13.88 -14.86
#